data_AF-A0A975IZU1-F1
#
_entry.id   AF-A0A975IZU1-F1
#
_cell.length_a   1.000
_cell.length_b   1.000
_cell.length_c   1.000
_cell.angle_alpha   90.00
_cell.angle_beta   90.00
_cell.angle_gamma   90.00
#
_symmetry.space_group_name_H-M   'P 1'
#
loop_
_entity.id
_entity.type
_entity.pdbx_description
1 polymer ?
#
loop_
_entity_poly.entity_id
_entity_poly.type
_entity_poly.pdbx_seq_one_letter_code
_entity_poly.pdbx_strand_id
1 'polypeptide(L)'
;MKFRVLLLLLLAVRSASAMFMPPKLVPMETLEKNASAYTAAHPAEANGWYVSARIHYLAFVSKSAALATVGSGQDENGLPLLYRGYGTKIDRTIEMQREAQLRALKKMGLDEVPMDDRHSTYLEAYDAAVAEMRAANWTPPVPAPEELLRHVRQALADFDKALSLAPDNALYQLGKASLLQQYADEQPALEKAGLKDLPAVEPVDGRAAAFYKAFVLAKTKDAASKSLPLLGISDLVSHEAGEAYLKLLPGGDKVEEVRVHLDKLNALPMGPITPIVFSMDREVSSIGALLEPGLKVTFDLAGFGRADAWPWVKPGTSLLVWDPAGEANIRDGKQLFGTYTWGIFWENGFRALAMLDDNHDGVLSGRELEGLAAWNDTDGDGVSSKKEVVPLSNLHIRSIATHENGSEGIHPWNLEGLGLEDGTTRPLWDWTTNGVSPER
;
A
#
# COMPACT_ATOMS: atom_id res chain seq x y z
N MET A 1 46.17 -31.36 -25.43
CA MET A 1 45.06 -30.38 -25.55
C MET A 1 44.05 -30.72 -24.45
N LYS A 2 43.96 -29.90 -23.38
CA LYS A 2 42.89 -28.89 -23.17
C LYS A 2 41.51 -29.58 -22.98
N PHE A 3 40.73 -29.49 -21.90
CA PHE A 3 40.66 -28.62 -20.72
C PHE A 3 39.83 -29.34 -19.61
N ARG A 4 40.03 -28.94 -18.35
CA ARG A 4 39.17 -29.25 -17.19
C ARG A 4 37.77 -28.62 -17.36
N VAL A 5 36.72 -29.31 -16.91
CA VAL A 5 35.40 -28.73 -16.54
C VAL A 5 34.96 -29.48 -15.29
N LEU A 6 35.40 -29.08 -14.09
CA LEU A 6 34.77 -28.11 -13.18
C LEU A 6 33.27 -28.38 -12.91
N LEU A 7 33.06 -29.21 -11.89
CA LEU A 7 32.06 -29.13 -10.83
C LEU A 7 31.09 -27.92 -10.95
N LEU A 8 29.90 -28.17 -11.48
CA LEU A 8 28.75 -27.28 -11.29
C LEU A 8 28.11 -27.64 -9.94
N LEU A 9 28.58 -26.98 -8.88
CA LEU A 9 27.72 -26.73 -7.72
C LEU A 9 26.55 -25.89 -8.22
N LEU A 10 25.37 -26.50 -8.24
CA LEU A 10 24.10 -25.78 -8.21
C LEU A 10 24.05 -25.01 -6.88
N LEU A 11 24.59 -23.79 -6.88
CA LEU A 11 24.26 -22.79 -5.88
C LEU A 11 22.76 -22.57 -5.98
N ALA A 12 22.04 -23.11 -5.00
CA ALA A 12 20.67 -22.76 -4.72
C ALA A 12 20.58 -21.23 -4.69
N VAL A 13 19.83 -20.68 -5.64
CA VAL A 13 19.37 -19.29 -5.61
C VAL A 13 18.53 -19.19 -4.34
N ARG A 14 19.13 -18.66 -3.27
CA ARG A 14 18.39 -18.21 -2.09
C ARG A 14 17.58 -17.02 -2.56
N SER A 15 16.32 -17.26 -2.89
CA SER A 15 15.31 -16.21 -2.99
C SER A 15 15.28 -15.51 -1.63
N ALA A 16 15.92 -14.34 -1.53
CA ALA A 16 15.80 -13.48 -0.38
C ALA A 16 14.37 -12.93 -0.37
N SER A 17 13.48 -13.65 0.30
CA SER A 17 12.23 -13.12 0.80
C SER A 17 12.60 -11.99 1.76
N ALA A 18 12.67 -10.76 1.27
CA ALA A 18 12.69 -9.58 2.12
C ALA A 18 11.53 -9.71 3.11
N MET A 19 11.78 -9.40 4.39
CA MET A 19 10.72 -9.13 5.36
C MET A 19 9.98 -7.86 4.93
N PHE A 20 9.20 -7.96 3.87
CA PHE A 20 7.92 -7.28 3.80
C PHE A 20 7.18 -7.65 5.10
N MET A 21 6.52 -6.71 5.75
CA MET A 21 5.30 -7.06 6.47
C MET A 21 4.22 -7.05 5.40
N PRO A 22 4.02 -8.15 4.63
CA PRO A 22 2.92 -8.19 3.69
C PRO A 22 1.63 -7.97 4.48
N PRO A 23 0.59 -7.37 3.87
CA PRO A 23 -0.73 -7.33 4.47
C PRO A 23 -1.07 -8.69 5.09
N LYS A 24 -1.30 -8.72 6.40
CA LYS A 24 -1.58 -9.97 7.11
C LYS A 24 -3.00 -10.38 6.76
N LEU A 25 -3.17 -11.55 6.14
CA LEU A 25 -4.51 -12.10 5.92
C LEU A 25 -5.08 -12.63 7.24
N VAL A 26 -6.03 -11.91 7.81
CA VAL A 26 -6.72 -12.28 9.04
C VAL A 26 -7.99 -13.06 8.67
N PRO A 27 -8.25 -14.22 9.32
CA PRO A 27 -9.48 -14.97 9.09
C PRO A 27 -10.73 -14.13 9.34
N MET A 28 -11.75 -14.31 8.51
CA MET A 28 -13.02 -13.57 8.63
C MET A 28 -13.67 -13.73 10.01
N GLU A 29 -13.68 -14.95 10.57
CA GLU A 29 -14.20 -15.21 11.92
C GLU A 29 -13.54 -14.33 12.99
N THR A 30 -12.22 -14.11 12.87
CA THR A 30 -11.48 -13.25 13.81
C THR A 30 -11.88 -11.79 13.64
N LEU A 31 -11.98 -11.31 12.40
CA LEU A 31 -12.39 -9.93 12.11
C LEU A 31 -13.81 -9.65 12.58
N GLU A 32 -14.74 -10.56 12.32
CA GLU A 32 -16.13 -10.48 12.76
C GLU A 32 -16.25 -10.44 14.27
N LYS A 33 -15.53 -11.33 14.98
CA LYS A 33 -15.51 -11.36 16.44
C LYS A 33 -15.04 -10.03 17.01
N ASN A 34 -13.95 -9.49 16.48
CA ASN A 34 -13.36 -8.23 16.96
C ASN A 34 -14.27 -7.04 16.67
N ALA A 35 -14.81 -6.94 15.45
CA ALA A 35 -15.73 -5.88 15.08
C ALA A 35 -17.02 -5.94 15.91
N SER A 36 -17.56 -7.13 16.16
CA SER A 36 -18.76 -7.33 16.99
C SER A 36 -18.51 -6.95 18.45
N ALA A 37 -17.35 -7.31 19.00
CA ALA A 37 -16.97 -6.91 20.35
C ALA A 37 -16.85 -5.38 20.46
N TYR A 38 -16.24 -4.74 19.46
CA TYR A 38 -16.11 -3.28 19.40
C TYR A 38 -17.48 -2.59 19.32
N THR A 39 -18.35 -2.97 18.38
CA THR A 39 -19.66 -2.32 18.21
C THR A 39 -20.59 -2.54 19.40
N ALA A 40 -20.44 -3.66 20.12
CA ALA A 40 -21.16 -3.90 21.38
C ALA A 40 -20.66 -2.98 22.50
N ALA A 41 -19.35 -2.76 22.61
CA ALA A 41 -18.77 -1.87 23.61
C ALA A 41 -18.96 -0.37 23.27
N HIS A 42 -19.00 -0.03 21.98
CA HIS A 42 -19.04 1.32 21.44
C HIS A 42 -20.25 1.57 20.50
N PRO A 43 -21.50 1.34 20.94
CA PRO A 43 -22.67 1.31 20.05
C PRO A 43 -23.03 2.68 19.44
N ALA A 44 -22.55 3.78 20.02
CA ALA A 44 -22.77 5.14 19.53
C ALA A 44 -21.69 5.61 18.55
N GLU A 45 -20.62 4.84 18.35
CA GLU A 45 -19.51 5.23 17.46
C GLU A 45 -19.76 4.74 16.03
N ALA A 46 -20.04 5.68 15.12
CA ALA A 46 -20.35 5.36 13.73
C ALA A 46 -19.23 4.56 13.02
N ASN A 47 -17.97 4.81 13.39
CA ASN A 47 -16.81 4.19 12.75
C ASN A 47 -16.73 2.68 13.00
N GLY A 48 -17.07 2.21 14.20
CA GLY A 48 -17.10 0.78 14.50
C GLY A 48 -18.08 0.03 13.60
N TRP A 49 -19.28 0.59 13.43
CA TRP A 49 -20.30 0.06 12.53
C TRP A 49 -19.86 0.10 11.07
N TYR A 50 -19.21 1.18 10.63
CA TYR A 50 -18.68 1.27 9.27
C TYR A 50 -17.59 0.23 9.00
N VAL A 51 -16.67 0.00 9.93
CA VAL A 51 -15.63 -1.03 9.79
C VAL A 51 -16.25 -2.42 9.75
N SER A 52 -17.23 -2.71 10.62
CA SER A 52 -18.01 -3.96 10.55
C SER A 52 -18.67 -4.14 9.19
N ALA A 53 -19.36 -3.11 8.69
CA ALA A 53 -19.99 -3.12 7.37
C ALA A 53 -18.99 -3.42 6.25
N ARG A 54 -17.79 -2.82 6.32
CA ARG A 54 -16.70 -3.06 5.37
C ARG A 54 -16.16 -4.48 5.42
N ILE A 55 -16.00 -5.07 6.60
CA ILE A 55 -15.53 -6.45 6.76
C ILE A 55 -16.47 -7.39 5.99
N HIS A 56 -17.78 -7.27 6.25
CA HIS A 56 -18.78 -8.09 5.57
C HIS A 56 -18.88 -7.77 4.07
N TYR A 57 -18.85 -6.49 3.70
CA TYR A 57 -18.87 -6.07 2.29
C TYR A 57 -17.68 -6.66 1.50
N LEU A 58 -16.46 -6.55 2.04
CA LEU A 58 -15.27 -7.05 1.38
C LEU A 58 -15.23 -8.57 1.31
N ALA A 59 -15.72 -9.28 2.32
CA ALA A 59 -15.87 -10.74 2.25
C ALA A 59 -16.83 -11.16 1.14
N PHE A 60 -17.94 -10.43 0.97
CA PHE A 60 -18.91 -10.70 -0.08
C PHE A 60 -18.32 -10.49 -1.49
N VAL A 61 -17.69 -9.33 -1.75
CA VAL A 61 -17.19 -9.02 -3.10
C VAL A 61 -15.89 -9.74 -3.44
N SER A 62 -15.02 -9.95 -2.45
CA SER A 62 -13.77 -10.70 -2.66
C SER A 62 -14.03 -12.20 -2.72
N LYS A 63 -15.16 -12.69 -2.17
CA LYS A 63 -15.46 -14.11 -2.01
C LYS A 63 -14.29 -14.84 -1.32
N SER A 64 -13.69 -14.19 -0.33
CA SER A 64 -12.60 -14.74 0.48
C SER A 64 -13.04 -14.98 1.93
N ALA A 65 -12.46 -16.01 2.53
CA ALA A 65 -12.56 -16.33 3.95
C ALA A 65 -11.53 -15.57 4.83
N ALA A 66 -10.74 -14.66 4.24
CA ALA A 66 -9.81 -13.80 4.96
C ALA A 66 -9.72 -12.41 4.31
N LEU A 67 -9.33 -11.40 5.10
CA LEU A 67 -9.04 -10.06 4.59
C LEU A 67 -7.68 -9.59 5.07
N ALA A 68 -7.01 -8.81 4.23
CA ALA A 68 -5.76 -8.18 4.56
C ALA A 68 -5.93 -7.07 5.60
N THR A 69 -5.06 -7.06 6.60
CA THR A 69 -4.94 -5.99 7.59
C THR A 69 -3.54 -5.37 7.59
N VAL A 70 -3.43 -4.18 8.18
CA VAL A 70 -2.16 -3.43 8.31
C VAL A 70 -1.59 -3.58 9.73
N GLY A 71 -0.27 -3.64 9.86
CA GLY A 71 0.42 -3.64 11.15
C GLY A 71 -0.02 -4.80 12.06
N SER A 72 -0.36 -4.49 13.31
CA SER A 72 -0.90 -5.44 14.30
C SER A 72 -2.26 -6.05 13.91
N GLY A 73 -2.93 -5.46 12.91
CA GLY A 73 -4.26 -5.83 12.45
C GLY A 73 -5.41 -5.10 13.13
N GLN A 74 -5.12 -4.27 14.13
CA GLN A 74 -6.09 -3.48 14.90
C GLN A 74 -5.53 -2.11 15.28
N ASP A 75 -6.39 -1.13 15.55
CA ASP A 75 -5.99 0.14 16.15
C ASP A 75 -5.78 0.02 17.67
N GLU A 76 -5.38 1.11 18.31
CA GLU A 76 -5.14 1.19 19.75
C GLU A 76 -6.36 0.81 20.62
N ASN A 77 -7.56 0.83 20.04
CA ASN A 77 -8.82 0.50 20.70
C ASN A 77 -9.33 -0.91 20.32
N GLY A 78 -8.54 -1.68 19.56
CA GLY A 78 -8.88 -3.04 19.13
C GLY A 78 -9.80 -3.12 17.90
N LEU A 79 -10.06 -2.00 17.20
CA LEU A 79 -10.86 -1.99 15.99
C LEU A 79 -10.02 -2.49 14.80
N PRO A 80 -10.51 -3.42 13.96
CA PRO A 80 -9.73 -3.93 12.83
C PRO A 80 -9.28 -2.86 11.84
N LEU A 81 -7.99 -2.89 11.47
CA LEU A 81 -7.38 -2.01 10.47
C LEU A 81 -7.23 -2.73 9.13
N LEU A 82 -8.25 -2.61 8.28
CA LEU A 82 -8.26 -3.21 6.94
C LEU A 82 -7.25 -2.52 6.01
N TYR A 83 -6.50 -3.32 5.24
CA TYR A 83 -5.59 -2.80 4.23
C TYR A 83 -6.35 -2.13 3.10
N ARG A 84 -6.07 -0.85 2.86
CA ARG A 84 -6.81 0.00 1.90
C ARG A 84 -6.54 -0.35 0.44
N GLY A 85 -5.37 -0.93 0.13
CA GLY A 85 -5.01 -1.41 -1.21
C GLY A 85 -5.58 -2.78 -1.58
N TYR A 86 -6.33 -3.44 -0.68
CA TYR A 86 -7.03 -4.68 -1.00
C TYR A 86 -8.29 -4.32 -1.82
N GLY A 87 -8.15 -4.34 -3.14
CA GLY A 87 -9.25 -4.08 -4.07
C GLY A 87 -10.31 -5.18 -4.09
N THR A 88 -11.28 -5.05 -4.99
CA THR A 88 -12.34 -6.05 -5.24
C THR A 88 -11.86 -7.32 -5.94
N LYS A 89 -10.57 -7.42 -6.28
CA LYS A 89 -9.98 -8.59 -6.93
C LYS A 89 -9.07 -9.31 -5.95
N ILE A 90 -9.34 -10.61 -5.78
CA ILE A 90 -8.52 -11.54 -5.01
C ILE A 90 -7.09 -11.51 -5.53
N ASP A 91 -6.13 -11.12 -4.70
CA ASP A 91 -4.73 -11.46 -4.99
C ASP A 91 -4.53 -12.94 -4.63
N ARG A 92 -4.66 -13.79 -5.65
CA ARG A 92 -4.45 -15.23 -5.52
C ARG A 92 -3.09 -15.57 -4.96
N THR A 93 -2.12 -14.68 -5.12
CA THR A 93 -0.77 -14.83 -4.57
C THR A 93 -0.80 -14.74 -3.05
N ILE A 94 -1.48 -13.75 -2.49
CA ILE A 94 -1.53 -13.54 -1.03
C ILE A 94 -2.29 -14.70 -0.34
N GLU A 95 -3.42 -15.14 -0.91
CA GLU A 95 -4.16 -16.31 -0.38
C GLU A 95 -3.33 -17.60 -0.45
N MET A 96 -2.60 -17.79 -1.54
CA MET A 96 -1.72 -18.96 -1.71
C MET A 96 -0.58 -18.94 -0.69
N GLN A 97 0.04 -17.78 -0.46
CA GLN A 97 1.10 -17.61 0.54
C GLN A 97 0.57 -17.91 1.95
N ARG A 98 -0.61 -17.38 2.30
CA ARG A 98 -1.24 -17.66 3.59
C ARG A 98 -1.54 -19.14 3.79
N GLU A 99 -2.17 -19.78 2.81
CA GLU A 99 -2.49 -21.21 2.89
C GLU A 99 -1.22 -22.07 2.97
N ALA A 100 -0.16 -21.70 2.24
CA ALA A 100 1.14 -22.36 2.35
C ALA A 100 1.75 -22.23 3.75
N GLN A 101 1.67 -21.04 4.36
CA GLN A 101 2.08 -20.82 5.75
C GLN A 101 1.28 -21.70 6.71
N LEU A 102 -0.05 -21.75 6.60
CA LEU A 102 -0.90 -22.59 7.46
C LEU A 102 -0.54 -24.07 7.35
N ARG A 103 -0.26 -24.57 6.13
CA ARG A 103 0.19 -25.95 5.89
C ARG A 103 1.55 -26.22 6.51
N ALA A 104 2.50 -25.29 6.39
CA ALA A 104 3.83 -25.41 6.98
C ALA A 104 3.77 -25.45 8.51
N LEU A 105 3.05 -24.51 9.12
CA LEU A 105 2.83 -24.45 10.58
C LEU A 105 2.18 -25.74 11.09
N LYS A 106 1.10 -26.19 10.44
CA LYS A 106 0.41 -27.44 10.79
C LYS A 106 1.34 -28.66 10.67
N LYS A 107 2.15 -28.74 9.62
CA LYS A 107 3.11 -29.83 9.41
C LYS A 107 4.17 -29.88 10.50
N MET A 108 4.55 -28.72 11.04
CA MET A 108 5.55 -28.60 12.10
C MET A 108 4.97 -28.64 13.51
N GLY A 109 3.64 -28.61 13.66
CA GLY A 109 2.99 -28.51 14.97
C GLY A 109 3.25 -27.17 15.66
N LEU A 110 3.31 -26.08 14.90
CA LEU A 110 3.53 -24.72 15.39
C LEU A 110 2.27 -23.88 15.22
N ASP A 111 2.04 -22.96 16.15
CA ASP A 111 0.92 -22.01 16.08
C ASP A 111 1.29 -20.72 15.32
N GLU A 112 2.57 -20.38 15.29
CA GLU A 112 3.11 -19.17 14.68
C GLU A 112 4.45 -19.41 14.00
N VAL A 113 4.84 -18.49 13.11
CA VAL A 113 6.09 -18.57 12.37
C VAL A 113 7.25 -18.46 13.36
N PRO A 114 8.12 -19.49 13.46
CA PRO A 114 9.19 -19.48 14.45
C PRO A 114 10.27 -18.45 14.05
N MET A 115 10.76 -17.68 15.02
CA MET A 115 11.88 -16.73 14.85
C MET A 115 13.19 -17.26 15.45
N ASP A 116 13.25 -18.57 15.69
CA ASP A 116 14.40 -19.27 16.27
C ASP A 116 15.07 -20.22 15.26
N ASP A 117 15.84 -21.17 15.75
CA ASP A 117 16.56 -22.17 14.94
C ASP A 117 15.63 -23.01 14.03
N ARG A 118 14.33 -23.07 14.37
CA ARG A 118 13.30 -23.76 13.57
C ARG A 118 12.87 -22.97 12.32
N HIS A 119 13.25 -21.70 12.20
CA HIS A 119 12.86 -20.84 11.07
C HIS A 119 13.30 -21.41 9.71
N SER A 120 14.52 -21.97 9.64
CA SER A 120 15.03 -22.57 8.40
C SER A 120 14.17 -23.75 7.92
N THR A 121 13.81 -24.65 8.83
CA THR A 121 12.92 -25.78 8.57
C THR A 121 11.49 -25.32 8.23
N TYR A 122 11.03 -24.21 8.81
CA TYR A 122 9.76 -23.59 8.44
C TYR A 122 9.76 -23.12 6.99
N LEU A 123 10.81 -22.42 6.54
CA LEU A 123 10.92 -21.97 5.15
C LEU A 123 10.92 -23.14 4.17
N GLU A 124 11.61 -24.24 4.47
CA GLU A 124 11.58 -25.46 3.65
C GLU A 124 10.16 -26.07 3.58
N ALA A 125 9.44 -26.12 4.70
CA ALA A 125 8.07 -26.62 4.74
C ALA A 125 7.10 -25.71 3.98
N TYR A 126 7.30 -24.39 4.07
CA TYR A 126 6.55 -23.38 3.34
C TYR A 126 6.77 -23.48 1.83
N ASP A 127 8.02 -23.52 1.37
CA ASP A 127 8.37 -23.62 -0.05
C ASP A 127 7.83 -24.92 -0.67
N ALA A 128 7.89 -26.03 0.07
CA ALA A 128 7.28 -27.29 -0.33
C ALA A 128 5.75 -27.17 -0.50
N ALA A 129 5.07 -26.50 0.43
CA ALA A 129 3.63 -26.26 0.34
C ALA A 129 3.26 -25.38 -0.87
N VAL A 130 4.03 -24.30 -1.13
CA VAL A 130 3.85 -23.45 -2.31
C VAL A 130 4.02 -24.26 -3.61
N ALA A 131 5.06 -25.09 -3.68
CA ALA A 131 5.33 -25.92 -4.85
C ALA A 131 4.19 -26.93 -5.11
N GLU A 132 3.70 -27.60 -4.05
CA GLU A 132 2.57 -28.53 -4.12
C GLU A 132 1.30 -27.82 -4.63
N MET A 133 0.97 -26.66 -4.05
CA MET A 133 -0.21 -25.89 -4.43
C MET A 133 -0.16 -25.39 -5.87
N ARG A 134 1.01 -24.94 -6.33
CA ARG A 134 1.23 -24.56 -7.74
C ARG A 134 1.06 -25.75 -8.67
N ALA A 135 1.64 -26.90 -8.33
CA ALA A 135 1.49 -28.13 -9.11
C ALA A 135 0.03 -28.61 -9.17
N ALA A 136 -0.74 -28.38 -8.11
CA ALA A 136 -2.17 -28.70 -8.03
C ALA A 136 -3.09 -27.65 -8.69
N ASN A 137 -2.55 -26.57 -9.26
CA ASN A 137 -3.34 -25.41 -9.71
C ASN A 137 -4.34 -24.93 -8.64
N TRP A 138 -3.91 -24.89 -7.39
CA TRP A 138 -4.77 -24.58 -6.26
C TRP A 138 -5.44 -23.20 -6.42
N THR A 139 -6.71 -23.15 -6.04
CA THR A 139 -7.50 -21.92 -5.97
C THR A 139 -8.05 -21.74 -4.56
N PRO A 140 -8.16 -20.49 -4.07
CA PRO A 140 -8.76 -20.21 -2.79
C PRO A 140 -10.18 -20.81 -2.68
N PRO A 141 -10.55 -21.39 -1.52
CA PRO A 141 -11.91 -21.84 -1.30
C PRO A 141 -12.86 -20.64 -1.37
N VAL A 142 -13.94 -20.79 -2.14
CA VAL A 142 -14.99 -19.79 -2.25
C VAL A 142 -16.01 -20.06 -1.14
N PRO A 143 -16.38 -19.05 -0.32
CA PRO A 143 -17.42 -19.18 0.70
C PRO A 143 -18.74 -19.72 0.12
N ALA A 144 -19.49 -20.45 0.93
CA ALA A 144 -20.78 -20.98 0.51
C ALA A 144 -21.75 -19.83 0.16
N PRO A 145 -22.68 -20.01 -0.80
CA PRO A 145 -23.66 -18.98 -1.15
C PRO A 145 -24.44 -18.44 0.06
N GLU A 146 -24.78 -19.30 1.03
CA GLU A 146 -25.45 -18.94 2.28
C GLU A 146 -24.61 -17.99 3.15
N GLU A 147 -23.29 -18.21 3.16
CA GLU A 147 -22.34 -17.37 3.87
C GLU A 147 -22.20 -16.01 3.19
N LEU A 148 -22.10 -15.98 1.85
CA LEU A 148 -22.12 -14.74 1.08
C LEU A 148 -23.40 -13.91 1.34
N LEU A 149 -24.56 -14.57 1.39
CA LEU A 149 -25.83 -13.91 1.73
C LEU A 149 -25.84 -13.35 3.16
N ARG A 150 -25.24 -14.07 4.13
CA ARG A 150 -25.07 -13.57 5.51
C ARG A 150 -24.23 -12.29 5.52
N HIS A 151 -23.12 -12.25 4.78
CA HIS A 151 -22.29 -11.06 4.67
C HIS A 151 -23.04 -9.87 4.08
N VAL A 152 -23.79 -10.05 2.99
CA VAL A 152 -24.58 -8.94 2.40
C VAL A 152 -25.57 -8.38 3.41
N ARG A 153 -26.33 -9.23 4.10
CA ARG A 153 -27.33 -8.79 5.08
C ARG A 153 -26.70 -8.01 6.23
N GLN A 154 -25.59 -8.51 6.77
CA GLN A 154 -24.89 -7.84 7.87
C GLN A 154 -24.27 -6.52 7.41
N ALA A 155 -23.65 -6.49 6.23
CA ALA A 155 -23.07 -5.27 5.68
C ALA A 155 -24.13 -4.18 5.47
N LEU A 156 -25.31 -4.54 4.93
CA LEU A 156 -26.42 -3.60 4.77
C LEU A 156 -26.87 -3.02 6.12
N ALA A 157 -27.09 -3.87 7.12
CA ALA A 157 -27.52 -3.46 8.46
C ALA A 157 -26.49 -2.54 9.14
N ASP A 158 -25.20 -2.88 9.04
CA ASP A 158 -24.12 -2.10 9.65
C ASP A 158 -23.89 -0.77 8.94
N PHE A 159 -24.02 -0.71 7.61
CA PHE A 159 -24.01 0.56 6.88
C PHE A 159 -25.19 1.45 7.27
N ASP A 160 -26.39 0.89 7.40
CA ASP A 160 -27.57 1.63 7.88
C ASP A 160 -27.33 2.19 9.27
N LYS A 161 -26.74 1.40 10.16
CA LYS A 161 -26.41 1.84 11.52
C LYS A 161 -25.36 2.94 11.52
N ALA A 162 -24.26 2.78 10.78
CA ALA A 162 -23.21 3.78 10.65
C ALA A 162 -23.77 5.12 10.10
N LEU A 163 -24.63 5.06 9.08
CA LEU A 163 -25.24 6.24 8.47
C LEU A 163 -26.34 6.87 9.33
N SER A 164 -27.00 6.10 10.20
CA SER A 164 -27.92 6.69 11.19
C SER A 164 -27.20 7.56 12.23
N LEU A 165 -25.92 7.25 12.51
CA LEU A 165 -25.07 7.98 13.45
C LEU A 165 -24.27 9.11 12.77
N ALA A 166 -23.89 8.93 11.50
CA ALA A 166 -23.11 9.89 10.71
C ALA A 166 -23.69 10.05 9.29
N PRO A 167 -24.85 10.72 9.13
CA PRO A 167 -25.57 10.76 7.86
C PRO A 167 -24.83 11.52 6.74
N ASP A 168 -24.00 12.49 7.11
CA ASP A 168 -23.23 13.35 6.18
C ASP A 168 -21.84 12.81 5.87
N ASN A 169 -21.49 11.60 6.35
CA ASN A 169 -20.20 10.99 6.04
C ASN A 169 -20.19 10.44 4.60
N ALA A 170 -19.54 11.16 3.69
CA ALA A 170 -19.48 10.81 2.28
C ALA A 170 -18.89 9.42 2.01
N LEU A 171 -17.88 9.02 2.77
CA LEU A 171 -17.23 7.71 2.62
C LEU A 171 -18.18 6.57 3.01
N TYR A 172 -18.98 6.76 4.06
CA TYR A 172 -19.96 5.75 4.50
C TYR A 172 -21.09 5.62 3.47
N GLN A 173 -21.52 6.74 2.89
CA GLN A 173 -22.49 6.75 1.79
C GLN A 173 -21.94 6.02 0.55
N LEU A 174 -20.68 6.28 0.17
CA LEU A 174 -20.03 5.59 -0.94
C LEU A 174 -19.93 4.09 -0.70
N GLY A 175 -19.51 3.66 0.50
CA GLY A 175 -19.41 2.24 0.86
C GLY A 175 -20.76 1.52 0.71
N LYS A 176 -21.85 2.12 1.20
CA LYS A 176 -23.20 1.55 1.04
C LYS A 176 -23.64 1.52 -0.43
N ALA A 177 -23.42 2.60 -1.18
CA ALA A 177 -23.78 2.66 -2.61
C ALA A 177 -23.05 1.57 -3.41
N SER A 178 -21.75 1.37 -3.14
CA SER A 178 -20.96 0.30 -3.74
C SER A 178 -21.45 -1.09 -3.37
N LEU A 179 -21.86 -1.33 -2.12
CA LEU A 179 -22.49 -2.60 -1.72
C LEU A 179 -23.80 -2.84 -2.48
N LEU A 180 -24.67 -1.83 -2.58
CA LEU A 180 -25.95 -1.96 -3.30
C LEU A 180 -25.72 -2.31 -4.77
N GLN A 181 -24.72 -1.69 -5.41
CA GLN A 181 -24.34 -2.01 -6.77
C GLN A 181 -23.84 -3.45 -6.92
N GLN A 182 -22.88 -3.85 -6.10
CA GLN A 182 -22.27 -5.19 -6.19
C GLN A 182 -23.28 -6.29 -5.86
N TYR A 183 -24.19 -6.04 -4.92
CA TYR A 183 -25.27 -6.97 -4.62
C TYR A 183 -26.22 -7.13 -5.81
N ALA A 184 -26.59 -6.04 -6.50
CA ALA A 184 -27.42 -6.11 -7.69
C ALA A 184 -26.78 -6.95 -8.81
N ASP A 185 -25.46 -6.84 -8.97
CA ASP A 185 -24.71 -7.58 -9.99
C ASP A 185 -24.59 -9.09 -9.64
N GLU A 186 -24.52 -9.43 -8.35
CA GLU A 186 -24.31 -10.81 -7.86
C GLU A 186 -25.61 -11.54 -7.45
N GLN A 187 -26.73 -10.83 -7.23
CA GLN A 187 -28.01 -11.43 -6.82
C GLN A 187 -28.46 -12.57 -7.75
N PRO A 188 -28.36 -12.46 -9.09
CA PRO A 188 -28.76 -13.56 -9.98
C PRO A 188 -27.96 -14.86 -9.74
N ALA A 189 -26.69 -14.75 -9.31
CA ALA A 189 -25.88 -15.91 -8.97
C ALA A 189 -26.34 -16.57 -7.66
N LEU A 190 -26.76 -15.76 -6.67
CA LEU A 190 -27.33 -16.24 -5.41
C LEU A 190 -28.68 -16.94 -5.63
N GLU A 191 -29.53 -16.40 -6.51
CA GLU A 191 -30.79 -17.06 -6.91
C GLU A 191 -30.54 -18.39 -7.60
N LYS A 192 -29.58 -18.42 -8.55
CA LYS A 192 -29.19 -19.64 -9.26
C LYS A 192 -28.62 -20.71 -8.31
N ALA A 193 -28.00 -20.30 -7.20
CA ALA A 193 -27.55 -21.19 -6.14
C ALA A 193 -28.71 -21.76 -5.29
N GLY A 194 -29.96 -21.37 -5.54
CA GLY A 194 -31.15 -21.88 -4.86
C GLY A 194 -31.50 -21.18 -3.54
N LEU A 195 -30.84 -20.05 -3.24
CA LEU A 195 -31.13 -19.27 -2.05
C LEU A 195 -32.50 -18.59 -2.16
N LYS A 196 -33.18 -18.50 -1.02
CA LYS A 196 -34.51 -17.87 -0.86
C LYS A 196 -34.41 -16.64 0.04
N ASP A 197 -35.46 -15.82 0.04
CA ASP A 197 -35.58 -14.64 0.91
C ASP A 197 -34.43 -13.63 0.74
N LEU A 198 -34.01 -13.44 -0.50
CA LEU A 198 -32.95 -12.47 -0.83
C LEU A 198 -33.42 -11.03 -0.57
N PRO A 199 -32.56 -10.14 -0.04
CA PRO A 199 -32.85 -8.71 0.02
C PRO A 199 -33.29 -8.17 -1.34
N ALA A 200 -34.23 -7.22 -1.35
CA ALA A 200 -34.63 -6.58 -2.60
C ALA A 200 -33.46 -5.81 -3.21
N VAL A 201 -33.27 -5.91 -4.52
CA VAL A 201 -32.29 -5.10 -5.24
C VAL A 201 -32.82 -3.69 -5.42
N GLU A 202 -32.03 -2.72 -4.97
CA GLU A 202 -32.30 -1.31 -5.20
C GLU A 202 -32.30 -1.02 -6.73
N PRO A 203 -33.36 -0.39 -7.28
CA PRO A 203 -33.41 -0.01 -8.67
C PRO A 203 -32.20 0.83 -9.11
N VAL A 204 -31.91 0.84 -10.41
CA VAL A 204 -30.77 1.59 -10.97
C VAL A 204 -30.79 3.05 -10.55
N ASP A 205 -31.96 3.70 -10.59
CA ASP A 205 -32.12 5.11 -10.17
C ASP A 205 -31.82 5.32 -8.67
N GLY A 206 -32.23 4.37 -7.81
CA GLY A 206 -31.95 4.42 -6.38
C GLY A 206 -30.47 4.23 -6.06
N ARG A 207 -29.80 3.30 -6.75
CA ARG A 207 -28.35 3.10 -6.64
C ARG A 207 -27.58 4.31 -7.15
N ALA A 208 -27.95 4.85 -8.31
CA ALA A 208 -27.37 6.08 -8.84
C ALA A 208 -27.57 7.24 -7.87
N ALA A 209 -28.75 7.41 -7.28
CA ALA A 209 -29.01 8.43 -6.27
C ALA A 209 -28.13 8.27 -5.03
N ALA A 210 -27.85 7.04 -4.59
CA ALA A 210 -26.93 6.78 -3.48
C ALA A 210 -25.49 7.21 -3.79
N PHE A 211 -24.98 6.90 -5.00
CA PHE A 211 -23.69 7.40 -5.45
C PHE A 211 -23.67 8.92 -5.58
N TYR A 212 -24.70 9.52 -6.19
CA TYR A 212 -24.79 10.98 -6.30
C TYR A 212 -24.81 11.67 -4.92
N LYS A 213 -25.46 11.07 -3.92
CA LYS A 213 -25.41 11.58 -2.54
C LYS A 213 -23.98 11.58 -1.98
N ALA A 214 -23.23 10.49 -2.16
CA ALA A 214 -21.83 10.42 -1.75
C ALA A 214 -20.97 11.48 -2.49
N PHE A 215 -21.20 11.65 -3.79
CA PHE A 215 -20.57 12.68 -4.62
C PHE A 215 -20.82 14.08 -4.06
N VAL A 216 -22.09 14.45 -3.79
CA VAL A 216 -22.44 15.79 -3.29
C VAL A 216 -21.81 16.09 -1.94
N LEU A 217 -21.73 15.10 -1.05
CA LEU A 217 -21.10 15.27 0.27
C LEU A 217 -19.58 15.46 0.19
N ALA A 218 -18.92 14.85 -0.79
CA ALA A 218 -17.45 14.91 -0.94
C ALA A 218 -16.96 16.02 -1.88
N LYS A 219 -17.77 16.44 -2.87
CA LYS A 219 -17.30 17.27 -4.00
C LYS A 219 -16.58 18.55 -3.58
N THR A 220 -17.07 19.27 -2.57
CA THR A 220 -16.44 20.54 -2.14
C THR A 220 -15.08 20.30 -1.51
N LYS A 221 -14.95 19.25 -0.68
CA LYS A 221 -13.69 18.88 -0.05
C LYS A 221 -12.67 18.44 -1.10
N ASP A 222 -13.06 17.54 -1.98
CA ASP A 222 -12.14 16.99 -2.99
C ASP A 222 -11.74 18.05 -4.03
N ALA A 223 -12.65 18.96 -4.41
CA ALA A 223 -12.39 20.08 -5.31
C ALA A 223 -11.39 21.11 -4.76
N ALA A 224 -11.11 21.09 -3.45
CA ALA A 224 -10.09 21.93 -2.82
C ALA A 224 -8.67 21.32 -2.91
N SER A 225 -8.54 20.07 -3.36
CA SER A 225 -7.26 19.40 -3.56
C SER A 225 -6.45 20.12 -4.64
N LYS A 226 -5.17 20.38 -4.35
CA LYS A 226 -4.22 20.97 -5.31
C LYS A 226 -3.49 19.93 -6.15
N SER A 227 -3.52 18.68 -5.72
CA SER A 227 -2.91 17.53 -6.35
C SER A 227 -3.74 16.29 -6.02
N LEU A 228 -3.51 15.20 -6.77
CA LEU A 228 -4.09 13.90 -6.45
C LEU A 228 -3.61 13.43 -5.05
N PRO A 229 -4.46 12.73 -4.29
CA PRO A 229 -4.03 12.02 -3.09
C PRO A 229 -2.92 11.02 -3.41
N LEU A 230 -2.19 10.62 -2.36
CA LEU A 230 -1.10 9.64 -2.45
C LEU A 230 -1.54 8.32 -3.10
N LEU A 231 -2.72 7.82 -2.77
CA LEU A 231 -3.31 6.59 -3.35
C LEU A 231 -3.96 6.81 -4.73
N GLY A 232 -3.74 7.96 -5.35
CA GLY A 232 -4.28 8.32 -6.66
C GLY A 232 -5.70 8.85 -6.62
N ILE A 233 -6.30 8.99 -7.80
CA ILE A 233 -7.59 9.66 -7.98
C ILE A 233 -8.77 8.89 -7.37
N SER A 234 -8.67 7.56 -7.31
CA SER A 234 -9.63 6.66 -6.67
C SER A 234 -9.83 6.91 -5.17
N ASP A 235 -8.90 7.65 -4.55
CA ASP A 235 -8.99 7.99 -3.14
C ASP A 235 -9.92 9.18 -2.86
N LEU A 236 -10.33 9.90 -3.92
CA LEU A 236 -11.30 10.98 -3.85
C LEU A 236 -12.72 10.39 -3.92
N VAL A 237 -13.46 10.49 -2.81
CA VAL A 237 -14.82 9.94 -2.70
C VAL A 237 -15.74 10.49 -3.78
N SER A 238 -15.63 11.77 -4.12
CA SER A 238 -16.42 12.38 -5.19
C SER A 238 -16.02 11.90 -6.58
N HIS A 239 -14.78 11.46 -6.79
CA HIS A 239 -14.37 10.89 -8.07
C HIS A 239 -15.03 9.52 -8.27
N GLU A 240 -14.79 8.59 -7.35
CA GLU A 240 -15.38 7.24 -7.36
C GLU A 240 -16.91 7.27 -7.44
N ALA A 241 -17.54 8.10 -6.60
CA ALA A 241 -19.00 8.25 -6.59
C ALA A 241 -19.53 8.83 -7.90
N GLY A 242 -18.82 9.80 -8.49
CA GLY A 242 -19.20 10.42 -9.75
C GLY A 242 -19.10 9.46 -10.92
N GLU A 243 -18.01 8.70 -11.03
CA GLU A 243 -17.84 7.70 -12.09
C GLU A 243 -18.92 6.61 -12.01
N ALA A 244 -19.20 6.11 -10.80
CA ALA A 244 -20.25 5.12 -10.59
C ALA A 244 -21.65 5.67 -10.96
N TYR A 245 -21.95 6.92 -10.60
CA TYR A 245 -23.19 7.60 -11.01
C TYR A 245 -23.31 7.68 -12.55
N LEU A 246 -22.28 8.18 -13.24
CA LEU A 246 -22.29 8.30 -14.70
C LEU A 246 -22.44 6.95 -15.41
N LYS A 247 -21.82 5.90 -14.85
CA LYS A 247 -21.93 4.54 -15.38
C LYS A 247 -23.35 3.98 -15.26
N LEU A 248 -24.02 4.23 -14.13
CA LEU A 248 -25.37 3.71 -13.89
C LEU A 248 -26.46 4.52 -14.59
N LEU A 249 -26.29 5.84 -14.67
CA LEU A 249 -27.30 6.74 -15.22
C LEU A 249 -26.68 7.73 -16.21
N PRO A 250 -26.17 7.27 -17.37
CA PRO A 250 -25.47 8.11 -18.35
C PRO A 250 -26.36 9.20 -19.00
N GLY A 251 -27.69 9.07 -18.87
CA GLY A 251 -28.67 10.07 -19.33
C GLY A 251 -29.36 10.85 -18.19
N GLY A 252 -28.83 10.78 -16.96
CA GLY A 252 -29.41 11.44 -15.80
C GLY A 252 -29.28 12.97 -15.83
N ASP A 253 -30.11 13.66 -15.05
CA ASP A 253 -30.16 15.13 -15.00
C ASP A 253 -28.88 15.76 -14.39
N LYS A 254 -28.12 15.00 -13.60
CA LYS A 254 -26.85 15.45 -12.98
C LYS A 254 -25.59 15.14 -13.78
N VAL A 255 -25.70 14.55 -14.96
CA VAL A 255 -24.53 14.10 -15.76
C VAL A 255 -23.54 15.23 -16.00
N GLU A 256 -24.01 16.42 -16.40
CA GLU A 256 -23.11 17.53 -16.72
C GLU A 256 -22.38 18.07 -15.48
N GLU A 257 -23.07 18.19 -14.35
CA GLU A 257 -22.46 18.59 -13.07
C GLU A 257 -21.33 17.63 -12.67
N VAL A 258 -21.62 16.32 -12.71
CA VAL A 258 -20.66 15.29 -12.32
C VAL A 258 -19.47 15.28 -13.28
N ARG A 259 -19.71 15.33 -14.59
CA ARG A 259 -18.65 15.32 -15.61
C ARG A 259 -17.69 16.51 -15.44
N VAL A 260 -18.20 17.73 -15.27
CA VAL A 260 -17.38 18.93 -15.06
C VAL A 260 -16.51 18.79 -13.81
N HIS A 261 -17.05 18.22 -12.73
CA HIS A 261 -16.28 17.98 -11.50
C HIS A 261 -15.19 16.92 -11.70
N LEU A 262 -15.51 15.80 -12.35
CA LEU A 262 -14.53 14.74 -12.64
C LEU A 262 -13.41 15.25 -13.55
N ASP A 263 -13.72 16.03 -14.59
CA ASP A 263 -12.72 16.62 -15.48
C ASP A 263 -11.72 17.49 -14.71
N LYS A 264 -12.20 18.28 -13.74
CA LYS A 264 -11.34 19.06 -12.84
C LYS A 264 -10.42 18.15 -12.00
N LEU A 265 -10.94 17.07 -11.43
CA LEU A 265 -10.14 16.14 -10.62
C LEU A 265 -9.13 15.35 -11.48
N ASN A 266 -9.52 14.91 -12.67
CA ASN A 266 -8.66 14.22 -13.65
C ASN A 266 -7.53 15.10 -14.19
N ALA A 267 -7.69 16.42 -14.11
CA ALA A 267 -6.67 17.40 -14.44
C ALA A 267 -5.72 17.71 -13.28
N LEU A 268 -5.97 17.21 -12.07
CA LEU A 268 -5.04 17.41 -10.95
C LEU A 268 -3.69 16.76 -11.25
N PRO A 269 -2.57 17.45 -10.96
CA PRO A 269 -1.26 16.84 -11.04
C PRO A 269 -1.14 15.71 -10.00
N MET A 270 -0.25 14.75 -10.26
CA MET A 270 0.14 13.79 -9.22
C MET A 270 0.58 14.54 -7.96
N GLY A 271 0.24 13.99 -6.79
CA GLY A 271 0.75 14.48 -5.51
C GLY A 271 2.28 14.50 -5.46
N PRO A 272 2.85 15.28 -4.54
CA PRO A 272 4.28 15.28 -4.32
C PRO A 272 4.80 13.86 -4.05
N ILE A 273 5.88 13.50 -4.73
CA ILE A 273 6.67 12.31 -4.43
C ILE A 273 7.90 12.76 -3.65
N THR A 274 8.30 12.00 -2.66
CA THR A 274 9.38 12.40 -1.75
C THR A 274 10.42 11.28 -1.72
N PRO A 275 11.62 11.45 -2.28
CA PRO A 275 12.73 10.56 -1.97
C PRO A 275 13.65 11.15 -0.91
N ILE A 276 14.21 10.30 -0.05
CA ILE A 276 15.29 10.68 0.85
C ILE A 276 16.57 10.87 0.05
N VAL A 277 17.16 12.06 0.18
CA VAL A 277 18.39 12.47 -0.47
C VAL A 277 19.42 12.96 0.53
N PHE A 278 20.69 12.75 0.21
CA PHE A 278 21.81 13.22 1.00
C PHE A 278 23.06 13.42 0.13
N SER A 279 24.08 14.06 0.71
CA SER A 279 25.42 14.11 0.13
C SER A 279 26.46 13.83 1.19
N MET A 280 27.59 13.27 0.75
CA MET A 280 28.76 13.07 1.61
C MET A 280 29.61 14.34 1.75
N ASP A 281 29.36 15.35 0.91
CA ASP A 281 30.02 16.64 0.94
C ASP A 281 29.70 17.39 2.24
N ARG A 282 30.73 17.97 2.87
CA ARG A 282 30.61 18.63 4.18
C ARG A 282 29.94 20.02 4.11
N GLU A 283 29.77 20.58 2.91
CA GLU A 283 29.30 21.96 2.72
C GLU A 283 27.81 22.07 2.35
N VAL A 284 27.08 20.95 2.26
CA VAL A 284 25.65 20.98 1.94
C VAL A 284 24.86 21.51 3.13
N SER A 285 24.15 22.60 2.91
CA SER A 285 23.34 23.29 3.94
C SER A 285 21.88 23.50 3.53
N SER A 286 21.48 23.08 2.33
CA SER A 286 20.12 23.21 1.81
C SER A 286 19.78 22.14 0.78
N ILE A 287 18.49 21.86 0.61
CA ILE A 287 17.98 20.97 -0.45
C ILE A 287 18.36 21.49 -1.83
N GLY A 288 18.34 22.81 -2.04
CA GLY A 288 18.71 23.41 -3.32
C GLY A 288 20.15 23.09 -3.74
N ALA A 289 21.06 22.89 -2.78
CA ALA A 289 22.44 22.50 -3.06
C ALA A 289 22.59 21.03 -3.46
N LEU A 290 21.55 20.20 -3.29
CA LEU A 290 21.50 18.80 -3.66
C LEU A 290 20.90 18.56 -5.06
N LEU A 291 20.27 19.57 -5.65
CA LEU A 291 19.58 19.48 -6.93
C LEU A 291 20.39 20.14 -8.04
N GLU A 292 20.24 19.65 -9.27
CA GLU A 292 20.82 20.30 -10.45
C GLU A 292 19.77 21.17 -11.14
N PRO A 293 19.90 22.51 -11.10
CA PRO A 293 18.90 23.40 -11.68
C PRO A 293 18.70 23.14 -13.17
N GLY A 294 17.47 22.77 -13.55
CA GLY A 294 17.09 22.54 -14.95
C GLY A 294 17.34 21.12 -15.45
N LEU A 295 18.07 20.27 -14.70
CA LEU A 295 18.15 18.84 -15.00
C LEU A 295 16.78 18.20 -14.79
N LYS A 296 16.35 17.44 -15.78
CA LYS A 296 15.18 16.58 -15.67
C LYS A 296 15.52 15.20 -16.21
N VAL A 297 15.13 14.17 -15.48
CA VAL A 297 15.29 12.79 -15.92
C VAL A 297 13.94 12.11 -16.06
N THR A 298 13.89 11.10 -16.91
CA THR A 298 12.69 10.28 -17.10
C THR A 298 12.80 9.06 -16.20
N PHE A 299 11.99 9.00 -15.14
CA PHE A 299 12.02 7.91 -14.16
C PHE A 299 10.61 7.62 -13.63
N ASP A 300 10.34 6.36 -13.27
CA ASP A 300 9.08 5.97 -12.60
C ASP A 300 9.16 6.26 -11.10
N LEU A 301 9.33 7.53 -10.75
CA LEU A 301 9.48 7.95 -9.34
C LEU A 301 8.20 7.69 -8.54
N ALA A 302 7.04 7.70 -9.20
CA ALA A 302 5.77 7.40 -8.56
C ALA A 302 5.52 5.89 -8.38
N GLY A 303 6.29 5.02 -9.05
CA GLY A 303 6.23 3.57 -8.90
C GLY A 303 4.98 2.90 -9.47
N PHE A 304 4.29 3.54 -10.41
CA PHE A 304 3.05 3.06 -11.03
C PHE A 304 3.25 2.46 -12.43
N GLY A 305 4.50 2.22 -12.84
CA GLY A 305 4.85 1.68 -14.15
C GLY A 305 4.84 2.73 -15.27
N ARG A 306 4.81 4.02 -14.93
CA ARG A 306 4.90 5.12 -15.89
C ARG A 306 6.06 6.04 -15.54
N ALA A 307 7.05 6.10 -16.42
CA ALA A 307 8.13 7.07 -16.29
C ALA A 307 7.65 8.45 -16.72
N ASP A 308 7.77 9.42 -15.81
CA ASP A 308 7.46 10.83 -16.03
C ASP A 308 8.78 11.64 -15.95
N ALA A 309 8.76 12.91 -16.38
CA ALA A 309 9.92 13.78 -16.28
C ALA A 309 9.96 14.46 -14.91
N TRP A 310 11.03 14.28 -14.15
CA TRP A 310 11.20 14.83 -12.79
C TRP A 310 12.39 15.78 -12.75
N PRO A 311 12.34 16.87 -11.97
CA PRO A 311 13.57 17.48 -11.47
C PRO A 311 14.46 16.40 -10.85
N TRP A 312 15.78 16.57 -10.87
CA TRP A 312 16.69 15.53 -10.39
C TRP A 312 17.80 16.05 -9.48
N VAL A 313 18.38 15.12 -8.74
CA VAL A 313 19.55 15.36 -7.90
C VAL A 313 20.78 15.64 -8.78
N LYS A 314 21.71 16.45 -8.30
CA LYS A 314 22.97 16.69 -9.01
C LYS A 314 23.95 15.52 -8.85
N PRO A 315 24.95 15.36 -9.74
CA PRO A 315 26.06 14.45 -9.51
C PRO A 315 26.74 14.71 -8.16
N GLY A 316 26.98 13.68 -7.36
CA GLY A 316 27.50 13.82 -5.99
C GLY A 316 26.41 13.89 -4.90
N THR A 317 25.14 13.97 -5.27
CA THR A 317 24.00 13.71 -4.37
C THR A 317 23.52 12.27 -4.55
N SER A 318 23.18 11.63 -3.44
CA SER A 318 22.66 10.26 -3.42
C SER A 318 21.19 10.22 -3.04
N LEU A 319 20.45 9.37 -3.73
CA LEU A 319 19.12 8.88 -3.34
C LEU A 319 19.31 7.67 -2.42
N LEU A 320 18.59 7.62 -1.30
CA LEU A 320 18.57 6.47 -0.43
C LEU A 320 17.65 5.39 -1.00
N VAL A 321 18.20 4.20 -1.25
CA VAL A 321 17.50 3.12 -1.95
C VAL A 321 17.56 1.80 -1.18
N TRP A 322 16.62 0.92 -1.51
CA TRP A 322 16.53 -0.46 -1.05
C TRP A 322 17.07 -1.41 -2.13
N ASP A 323 18.24 -2.01 -1.87
CA ASP A 323 18.93 -2.98 -2.72
C ASP A 323 19.48 -4.17 -1.88
N PRO A 324 18.59 -5.00 -1.29
CA PRO A 324 18.99 -6.12 -0.43
C PRO A 324 19.78 -7.22 -1.17
N ALA A 325 19.62 -7.30 -2.49
CA ALA A 325 20.33 -8.28 -3.31
C ALA A 325 21.68 -7.75 -3.84
N GLY A 326 21.97 -6.45 -3.67
CA GLY A 326 23.17 -5.82 -4.21
C GLY A 326 23.24 -5.88 -5.73
N GLU A 327 22.09 -5.84 -6.41
CA GLU A 327 22.01 -5.97 -7.86
C GLU A 327 22.23 -4.64 -8.59
N ALA A 328 22.12 -3.51 -7.88
CA ALA A 328 22.18 -2.16 -8.41
C ALA A 328 21.16 -1.91 -9.54
N ASN A 329 19.95 -2.47 -9.38
CA ASN A 329 18.87 -2.41 -10.36
C ASN A 329 17.67 -1.69 -9.74
N ILE A 330 17.78 -0.37 -9.62
CA ILE A 330 16.74 0.53 -9.09
C ILE A 330 15.85 0.93 -10.25
N ARG A 331 14.62 0.43 -10.26
CA ARG A 331 13.72 0.53 -11.42
C ARG A 331 12.67 1.62 -11.27
N ASP A 332 12.24 1.85 -10.03
CA ASP A 332 11.13 2.73 -9.74
C ASP A 332 11.16 3.24 -8.29
N GLY A 333 10.27 4.17 -7.98
CA GLY A 333 10.16 4.81 -6.67
C GLY A 333 9.90 3.86 -5.50
N LYS A 334 9.38 2.65 -5.72
CA LYS A 334 9.14 1.69 -4.62
C LYS A 334 10.46 1.19 -4.02
N GLN A 335 11.57 1.36 -4.72
CA GLN A 335 12.91 1.05 -4.22
C GLN A 335 13.59 2.26 -3.58
N LEU A 336 12.97 3.44 -3.55
CA LEU A 336 13.49 4.63 -2.88
C LEU A 336 12.80 4.80 -1.52
N PHE A 337 13.51 5.36 -0.54
CA PHE A 337 12.92 5.73 0.74
C PHE A 337 12.18 7.06 0.63
N GLY A 338 10.95 7.14 1.14
CA GLY A 338 10.04 8.22 0.78
C GLY A 338 8.59 8.02 1.22
N THR A 339 7.69 8.86 0.71
CA THR A 339 6.24 8.72 0.86
C THR A 339 5.68 7.47 0.18
N TYR A 340 6.44 6.83 -0.71
CA TYR A 340 6.05 5.59 -1.37
C TYR A 340 7.23 4.62 -1.46
N THR A 341 7.40 3.79 -0.44
CA THR A 341 8.51 2.84 -0.29
C THR A 341 7.95 1.44 -0.14
N TRP A 342 8.51 0.50 -0.90
CA TRP A 342 8.06 -0.91 -0.99
C TRP A 342 6.61 -1.10 -1.43
N GLY A 343 6.04 -0.12 -2.15
CA GLY A 343 4.62 -0.15 -2.51
C GLY A 343 3.69 0.21 -1.34
N ILE A 344 4.24 0.67 -0.21
CA ILE A 344 3.52 1.14 0.96
C ILE A 344 3.62 2.67 1.01
N PHE A 345 2.52 3.31 1.37
CA PHE A 345 2.47 4.75 1.55
C PHE A 345 2.84 5.12 2.98
N TRP A 346 3.72 6.11 3.10
CA TRP A 346 4.20 6.65 4.36
C TRP A 346 3.86 8.14 4.44
N GLU A 347 3.76 8.66 5.67
CA GLU A 347 3.58 10.10 5.89
C GLU A 347 4.76 10.90 5.31
N ASN A 348 5.96 10.35 5.46
CA ASN A 348 7.23 10.85 4.94
C ASN A 348 8.23 9.69 4.85
N GLY A 349 9.39 9.90 4.23
CA GLY A 349 10.44 8.88 4.10
C GLY A 349 11.06 8.45 5.43
N PHE A 350 11.07 9.30 6.46
CA PHE A 350 11.57 8.93 7.78
C PHE A 350 10.68 7.88 8.45
N ARG A 351 9.35 7.95 8.26
CA ARG A 351 8.43 6.89 8.72
C ARG A 351 8.70 5.55 8.05
N ALA A 352 9.12 5.55 6.78
CA ALA A 352 9.56 4.33 6.11
C ALA A 352 10.83 3.76 6.75
N LEU A 353 11.78 4.62 7.11
CA LEU A 353 13.00 4.21 7.83
C LEU A 353 12.68 3.65 9.23
N ALA A 354 11.77 4.27 9.98
CA ALA A 354 11.38 3.82 11.32
C ALA A 354 10.80 2.40 11.35
N MET A 355 10.33 1.88 10.21
CA MET A 355 9.88 0.48 10.11
C MET A 355 11.02 -0.54 10.19
N LEU A 356 12.27 -0.11 9.91
CA LEU A 356 13.46 -0.96 10.01
C LEU A 356 14.15 -0.86 11.39
N ASP A 357 13.64 -0.01 12.27
CA ASP A 357 14.16 0.24 13.61
C ASP A 357 13.58 -0.80 14.58
N ASP A 358 14.17 -2.00 14.57
CA ASP A 358 13.70 -3.16 15.32
C ASP A 358 13.77 -2.93 16.83
N ASN A 359 14.76 -2.14 17.28
CA ASN A 359 14.99 -1.87 18.68
C ASN A 359 14.27 -0.59 19.20
N HIS A 360 13.70 0.20 18.28
CA HIS A 360 12.98 1.45 18.52
C HIS A 360 13.80 2.54 19.21
N ASP A 361 15.11 2.63 18.94
CA ASP A 361 16.00 3.64 19.51
C ASP A 361 16.03 4.96 18.71
N GLY A 362 15.32 5.00 17.59
CA GLY A 362 15.21 6.17 16.71
C GLY A 362 16.31 6.26 15.65
N VAL A 363 17.14 5.22 15.51
CA VAL A 363 18.30 5.19 14.63
C VAL A 363 18.52 3.80 14.04
N LEU A 364 18.56 3.68 12.71
CA LEU A 364 19.01 2.44 12.08
C LEU A 364 20.51 2.26 12.25
N SER A 365 20.93 1.10 12.76
CA SER A 365 22.34 0.77 12.93
C SER A 365 22.63 -0.72 12.74
N GLY A 366 23.90 -1.05 12.48
CA GLY A 366 24.34 -2.44 12.38
C GLY A 366 23.57 -3.24 11.33
N ARG A 367 22.79 -4.24 11.77
CA ARG A 367 21.98 -5.09 10.88
C ARG A 367 20.77 -4.40 10.29
N GLU A 368 20.26 -3.35 10.94
CA GLU A 368 19.11 -2.57 10.45
C GLU A 368 19.46 -1.77 9.18
N LEU A 369 20.76 -1.61 8.89
CA LEU A 369 21.28 -1.03 7.65
C LEU A 369 21.41 -2.04 6.50
N GLU A 370 21.20 -3.34 6.75
CA GLU A 370 21.32 -4.37 5.72
C GLU A 370 20.27 -4.15 4.62
N GLY A 371 20.75 -4.10 3.38
CA GLY A 371 19.93 -3.87 2.19
C GLY A 371 19.66 -2.41 1.85
N LEU A 372 20.14 -1.45 2.66
CA LEU A 372 20.15 -0.05 2.27
C LEU A 372 21.39 0.24 1.40
N ALA A 373 21.19 1.07 0.38
CA ALA A 373 22.26 1.53 -0.50
C ALA A 373 22.06 2.99 -0.88
N ALA A 374 23.12 3.59 -1.41
CA ALA A 374 23.12 4.94 -1.95
C ALA A 374 23.17 4.86 -3.47
N TRP A 375 22.19 5.42 -4.16
CA TRP A 375 22.23 5.61 -5.60
C TRP A 375 22.67 7.03 -5.92
N ASN A 376 23.93 7.17 -6.37
CA ASN A 376 24.47 8.41 -6.90
C ASN A 376 24.40 8.36 -8.42
N ASP A 377 23.39 8.99 -9.01
CA ASP A 377 23.25 9.09 -10.48
C ASP A 377 24.28 10.11 -11.00
N THR A 378 25.41 9.59 -11.48
CA THR A 378 26.60 10.42 -11.75
C THR A 378 26.57 11.07 -13.12
N ASP A 379 25.89 10.46 -14.08
CA ASP A 379 25.71 11.00 -15.43
C ASP A 379 24.33 11.66 -15.63
N GLY A 380 23.41 11.49 -14.67
CA GLY A 380 22.13 12.18 -14.63
C GLY A 380 21.15 11.66 -15.67
N ASP A 381 21.21 10.37 -16.00
CA ASP A 381 20.33 9.76 -17.01
C ASP A 381 19.08 9.08 -16.41
N GLY A 382 19.00 8.96 -15.08
CA GLY A 382 17.91 8.32 -14.36
C GLY A 382 17.94 6.79 -14.43
N VAL A 383 19.04 6.17 -14.87
CA VAL A 383 19.20 4.71 -15.01
C VAL A 383 20.27 4.21 -14.05
N SER A 384 19.88 3.42 -13.05
CA SER A 384 20.84 2.89 -12.10
C SER A 384 21.85 1.94 -12.72
N SER A 385 23.13 2.10 -12.38
CA SER A 385 24.20 1.15 -12.73
C SER A 385 24.97 0.64 -11.51
N LYS A 386 25.69 -0.47 -11.68
CA LYS A 386 26.57 -1.07 -10.64
C LYS A 386 27.68 -0.15 -10.12
N LYS A 387 27.99 0.93 -10.84
CA LYS A 387 29.00 1.91 -10.42
C LYS A 387 28.42 3.02 -9.56
N GLU A 388 27.10 3.16 -9.58
CA GLU A 388 26.36 4.29 -9.02
C GLU A 388 25.58 3.90 -7.76
N VAL A 389 25.19 2.63 -7.65
CA VAL A 389 24.57 2.09 -6.45
C VAL A 389 25.63 1.43 -5.60
N VAL A 390 25.88 1.99 -4.42
CA VAL A 390 26.88 1.49 -3.48
C VAL A 390 26.26 1.18 -2.11
N PRO A 391 26.66 0.08 -1.44
CA PRO A 391 26.27 -0.18 -0.06
C PRO A 391 26.69 0.97 0.87
N LEU A 392 25.87 1.28 1.87
CA LEU A 392 26.14 2.38 2.80
C LEU A 392 27.46 2.22 3.57
N SER A 393 27.87 0.98 3.84
CA SER A 393 29.16 0.66 4.45
C SER A 393 30.35 1.18 3.63
N ASN A 394 30.24 1.21 2.30
CA ASN A 394 31.30 1.71 1.43
C ASN A 394 31.44 3.24 1.50
N LEU A 395 30.41 3.91 2.01
CA LEU A 395 30.41 5.36 2.29
C LEU A 395 30.76 5.67 3.74
N HIS A 396 31.17 4.66 4.53
CA HIS A 396 31.46 4.80 5.97
C HIS A 396 30.27 5.32 6.79
N ILE A 397 29.04 5.04 6.33
CA ILE A 397 27.81 5.35 7.08
C ILE A 397 27.57 4.23 8.09
N ARG A 398 27.47 4.60 9.37
CA ARG A 398 27.23 3.67 10.48
C ARG A 398 25.81 3.73 11.04
N SER A 399 25.09 4.82 10.77
CA SER A 399 23.75 5.03 11.32
C SER A 399 22.90 5.99 10.49
N ILE A 400 21.58 5.81 10.53
CA ILE A 400 20.59 6.69 9.88
C ILE A 400 19.48 7.02 10.87
N ALA A 401 19.18 8.29 11.09
CA ALA A 401 18.05 8.71 11.94
C ALA A 401 16.71 8.35 11.28
N THR A 402 15.76 7.88 12.08
CA THR A 402 14.44 7.42 11.61
C THR A 402 13.33 8.46 11.78
N HIS A 403 13.70 9.68 12.18
CA HIS A 403 12.78 10.79 12.40
C HIS A 403 13.37 12.09 11.86
N GLU A 404 12.51 12.95 11.33
CA GLU A 404 12.84 14.34 11.04
C GLU A 404 13.04 15.15 12.34
N ASN A 405 13.95 16.13 12.31
CA ASN A 405 14.13 17.11 13.40
C ASN A 405 13.80 18.55 12.99
N GLY A 406 13.21 18.72 11.80
CA GLY A 406 12.71 19.99 11.30
C GLY A 406 12.33 19.89 9.82
N SER A 407 12.26 21.03 9.15
CA SER A 407 12.06 21.09 7.70
C SER A 407 12.69 22.31 7.06
N GLU A 408 12.98 22.20 5.76
CA GLU A 408 13.27 23.32 4.88
C GLU A 408 12.05 23.54 3.97
N GLY A 409 11.18 24.50 4.33
CA GLY A 409 9.90 24.67 3.64
C GLY A 409 9.02 23.42 3.75
N ILE A 410 8.77 22.76 2.62
CA ILE A 410 7.96 21.52 2.53
C ILE A 410 8.80 20.24 2.52
N HIS A 411 10.11 20.35 2.74
CA HIS A 411 11.04 19.21 2.74
C HIS A 411 11.40 18.88 4.19
N PRO A 412 10.83 17.83 4.81
CA PRO A 412 11.31 17.34 6.11
C PRO A 412 12.81 17.03 6.07
N TRP A 413 13.51 17.26 7.16
CA TRP A 413 14.95 16.97 7.22
C TRP A 413 15.38 16.38 8.56
N ASN A 414 16.56 15.79 8.59
CA ASN A 414 17.32 15.60 9.80
C ASN A 414 18.75 16.08 9.56
N LEU A 415 19.15 17.19 10.21
CA LEU A 415 20.47 17.78 10.00
C LEU A 415 21.65 16.92 10.50
N GLU A 416 21.36 15.92 11.35
CA GLU A 416 22.30 14.93 11.84
C GLU A 416 21.90 13.51 11.37
N GLY A 417 21.18 13.45 10.25
CA GLY A 417 20.48 12.26 9.79
C GLY A 417 21.36 11.06 9.48
N LEU A 418 22.60 11.26 9.04
CA LEU A 418 23.58 10.18 8.85
C LEU A 418 24.68 10.31 9.90
N GLY A 419 25.00 9.23 10.60
CA GLY A 419 26.22 9.13 11.39
C GLY A 419 27.28 8.36 10.62
N LEU A 420 28.52 8.87 10.64
CA LEU A 420 29.67 8.26 9.97
C LEU A 420 30.62 7.57 10.97
N GLU A 421 31.46 6.66 10.46
CA GLU A 421 32.47 5.96 11.26
C GLU A 421 33.50 6.92 11.90
N ASP A 422 33.78 8.05 11.26
CA ASP A 422 34.68 9.10 11.78
C ASP A 422 34.06 9.95 12.91
N GLY A 423 32.82 9.64 13.29
CA GLY A 423 32.07 10.35 14.33
C GLY A 423 31.38 11.63 13.86
N THR A 424 31.56 12.04 12.60
CA THR A 424 30.84 13.18 12.03
C THR A 424 29.46 12.77 11.55
N THR A 425 28.60 13.77 11.32
CA THR A 425 27.25 13.57 10.79
C THR A 425 27.05 14.23 9.42
N ARG A 426 26.04 13.80 8.68
CA ARG A 426 25.55 14.48 7.46
C ARG A 426 24.02 14.66 7.51
N PRO A 427 23.50 15.73 6.90
CA PRO A 427 22.07 15.95 6.81
C PRO A 427 21.38 15.00 5.83
N LEU A 428 20.11 14.68 6.12
CA LEU A 428 19.16 14.00 5.24
C LEU A 428 17.98 14.93 4.96
N TRP A 429 17.49 14.92 3.73
CA TRP A 429 16.21 15.54 3.38
C TRP A 429 15.26 14.51 2.81
N ASP A 430 14.00 14.58 3.22
CA ASP A 430 12.91 13.97 2.49
C ASP A 430 12.41 14.97 1.43
N TRP A 431 12.91 14.79 0.20
CA TRP A 431 12.81 15.81 -0.82
C TRP A 431 11.48 15.78 -1.55
N THR A 432 10.57 16.65 -1.15
CA THR A 432 9.33 16.87 -1.90
C THR A 432 9.53 17.37 -3.34
N THR A 433 9.25 16.51 -4.34
CA THR A 433 9.31 16.83 -5.77
C THR A 433 7.98 16.58 -6.47
N ASN A 434 7.74 17.30 -7.56
CA ASN A 434 6.55 17.16 -8.40
C ASN A 434 6.96 16.79 -9.81
N GLY A 435 6.21 15.88 -10.42
CA GLY A 435 6.43 15.49 -11.81
C GLY A 435 6.07 16.64 -12.73
N VAL A 436 6.90 16.87 -13.75
CA VAL A 436 6.53 17.71 -14.89
C VAL A 436 5.74 16.81 -15.81
N SER A 437 4.41 16.93 -15.78
CA SER A 437 3.59 16.26 -16.80
C SER A 437 4.13 16.67 -18.17
N PRO A 438 4.42 15.73 -19.09
CA PRO A 438 4.56 16.09 -20.48
C PRO A 438 3.32 16.88 -20.86
N GLU A 439 3.48 17.97 -21.62
CA GLU A 439 2.33 18.71 -22.17
C GLU A 439 1.35 17.69 -22.75
N ARG A 440 0.15 17.58 -22.15
CA ARG A 440 -0.86 16.57 -22.49
C ARG A 440 -1.42 16.82 -23.89
#